data_AF-A0A538L579-F1
#
_entry.id   AF-A0A538L579-F1
#
_cell.length_a   1.000
_cell.length_b   1.000
_cell.length_c   1.000
_cell.angle_alpha   90.00
_cell.angle_beta   90.00
_cell.angle_gamma   90.00
#
_symmetry.space_group_name_H-M   'P 1'
#
loop_
_entity.id
_entity.type
_entity.pdbx_description
1 polymer ?
#
loop_
_entity_poly.entity_id
_entity_poly.type
_entity_poly.pdbx_seq_one_letter_code
_entity_poly.pdbx_strand_id
1 'polypeptide(L)' 'GDEIEIEERDPEEVTHIGATAVAPDGAPAVNFAFDVTPHELVSAIVTETVVLRPPYEESIASVLES' A
#
# COMPACT_ATOMS: atom_id res chain seq x y z
N GLY A 1 -10.96 3.39 1.86
CA GLY A 1 -9.55 3.82 1.94
C GLY A 1 -9.23 4.22 3.36
N ASP A 2 -9.97 5.19 3.89
CA ASP A 2 -9.76 5.83 5.19
C ASP A 2 -9.80 4.89 6.41
N GLU A 3 -10.38 3.70 6.26
CA GLU A 3 -10.44 2.68 7.31
C GLU A 3 -9.17 1.79 7.39
N ILE A 4 -8.23 1.95 6.44
CA ILE A 4 -6.99 1.18 6.42
C ILE A 4 -5.96 1.88 7.33
N GLU A 5 -5.55 1.21 8.41
CA GLU A 5 -4.47 1.69 9.28
C GLU A 5 -3.12 1.67 8.53
N ILE A 6 -2.39 2.78 8.55
CA ILE A 6 -1.07 2.90 7.91
C ILE A 6 0.01 2.61 8.94
N GLU A 7 0.80 1.56 8.71
CA GLU A 7 1.94 1.19 9.55
C GLU A 7 3.05 2.24 9.44
N GLU A 8 3.47 2.80 10.58
CA GLU A 8 4.70 3.58 10.70
C GLU A 8 5.82 2.67 11.23
N ARG A 9 6.90 2.55 10.44
CA ARG A 9 8.02 1.65 10.70
C ARG A 9 9.22 2.41 11.26
N ASP A 10 10.24 1.64 11.66
CA ASP A 10 11.46 2.20 12.24
C ASP A 10 12.13 3.21 11.27
N PRO A 11 12.41 4.45 11.71
CA PRO A 11 13.20 5.43 10.97
C PRO A 11 14.57 4.92 10.48
N GLU A 12 15.13 3.88 11.11
CA GLU A 12 16.37 3.25 10.66
C GLU A 12 16.28 2.68 9.25
N GLU A 13 15.12 2.20 8.79
CA GLU A 13 14.94 1.66 7.43
C GLU A 13 15.10 2.73 6.34
N VAL A 14 14.93 4.02 6.69
CA VAL A 14 15.13 5.16 5.80
C VAL A 14 16.56 5.71 5.92
N THR A 15 17.12 5.74 7.13
CA THR A 15 18.43 6.31 7.40
C THR A 15 19.59 5.34 7.17
N HIS A 16 19.31 4.03 7.06
CA HIS A 16 20.28 2.96 6.86
C HIS A 16 19.89 2.03 5.71
N ILE A 17 20.91 1.44 5.06
CA ILE A 17 20.77 0.29 4.16
C ILE A 17 21.55 -0.87 4.76
N GLY A 18 20.83 -1.86 5.29
CA GLY A 18 21.43 -2.90 6.13
C GLY A 18 22.12 -2.25 7.34
N ALA A 19 23.39 -2.59 7.58
CA ALA A 19 24.17 -2.00 8.68
C ALA A 19 24.84 -0.65 8.33
N THR A 20 24.65 -0.12 7.10
CA THR A 20 25.34 1.09 6.63
C THR A 20 24.45 2.31 6.79
N ALA A 21 24.89 3.33 7.55
CA ALA A 21 24.22 4.63 7.60
C ALA A 21 24.36 5.37 6.26
N VAL A 22 23.26 5.87 5.72
CA VAL A 22 23.19 6.62 4.45
C VAL A 22 22.67 8.05 4.62
N ALA A 23 22.19 8.40 5.81
CA ALA A 23 21.79 9.75 6.21
C ALA A 23 22.73 10.30 7.30
N PRO A 24 22.79 11.63 7.51
CA PRO A 24 23.53 12.22 8.62
C PRO A 24 23.06 11.71 9.99
N ASP A 25 23.98 11.61 10.95
CA ASP A 25 23.66 11.19 12.32
C ASP A 25 22.55 12.06 12.93
N GLY A 26 21.50 11.41 13.43
CA GLY A 26 20.35 12.06 14.06
C GLY A 26 19.36 12.71 13.10
N ALA A 27 19.48 12.50 11.78
CA ALA A 27 18.48 12.94 10.82
C ALA A 27 17.12 12.30 11.12
N PRO A 28 16.02 13.08 11.23
CA PRO A 28 14.68 12.53 11.39
C PRO A 28 14.21 11.88 10.09
N ALA A 29 13.41 10.81 10.20
CA ALA A 29 12.73 10.21 9.07
C ALA A 29 11.27 9.92 9.40
N VAL A 30 10.42 10.03 8.38
CA VAL A 30 9.04 9.55 8.38
C VAL A 30 9.02 8.30 7.52
N ASN A 31 8.49 7.20 8.06
CA ASN A 31 8.51 5.91 7.38
C ASN A 31 7.14 5.23 7.43
N PHE A 32 6.20 5.72 6.62
CA PHE A 32 4.93 5.03 6.39
C PHE A 32 5.14 3.89 5.40
N ALA A 33 4.83 2.66 5.80
CA ALA A 33 5.08 1.47 4.99
C ALA A 33 4.17 1.36 3.76
N PHE A 34 3.00 2.02 3.81
CA PHE A 34 1.96 1.94 2.78
C PHE A 34 1.31 3.30 2.53
N ASP A 35 0.70 3.42 1.35
CA ASP A 35 -0.27 4.47 1.02
C ASP A 35 -1.54 3.83 0.43
N VAL A 36 -2.62 4.63 0.33
CA VAL A 36 -3.88 4.19 -0.25
C VAL A 36 -4.06 4.83 -1.63
N THR A 37 -4.21 4.00 -2.65
CA THR A 37 -4.59 4.45 -4.00
C THR A 37 -6.12 4.44 -4.15
N PRO A 38 -6.78 5.60 -4.41
CA PRO A 38 -8.20 5.65 -4.73
C PRO A 38 -8.57 4.77 -5.93
N HIS A 39 -9.71 4.07 -5.85
CA HIS A 39 -10.09 3.07 -6.86
C HIS A 39 -10.31 3.66 -8.27
N GLU A 40 -10.63 4.95 -8.37
CA GLU A 40 -10.77 5.68 -9.64
C GLU A 40 -9.46 5.82 -10.42
N LEU A 41 -8.32 5.63 -9.76
CA LEU A 41 -6.98 5.63 -10.37
C LEU A 41 -6.54 4.21 -10.80
N VAL A 42 -7.36 3.18 -10.55
CA VAL A 42 -7.05 1.78 -10.86
C VAL A 42 -7.86 1.33 -12.08
N SER A 43 -7.16 0.78 -13.09
CA SER A 43 -7.81 0.30 -14.33
C SER A 43 -8.47 -1.06 -14.19
N ALA A 44 -7.85 -1.98 -13.44
CA ALA A 44 -8.33 -3.33 -13.20
C ALA A 44 -7.65 -3.93 -11.95
N ILE A 45 -8.33 -4.86 -11.27
CA ILE A 45 -7.76 -5.70 -10.21
C ILE A 45 -7.66 -7.12 -10.77
N VAL A 46 -6.46 -7.69 -10.81
CA VAL A 46 -6.22 -9.04 -11.32
C VAL A 46 -6.20 -10.02 -10.14
N THR A 47 -7.07 -11.01 -10.16
CA THR A 47 -7.11 -12.11 -9.19
C THR A 47 -6.65 -13.41 -9.84
N GLU A 48 -6.59 -14.49 -9.06
CA GLU A 48 -6.27 -15.83 -9.53
C GLU A 48 -7.33 -16.46 -10.44
N THR A 49 -8.56 -15.93 -10.42
CA THR A 49 -9.71 -16.46 -11.17
C THR A 49 -10.21 -15.53 -12.27
N VAL A 50 -10.18 -14.20 -12.06
CA VAL A 50 -10.78 -13.23 -12.98
C VAL A 50 -10.10 -11.86 -12.91
N VAL A 51 -10.35 -11.03 -13.93
CA VAL A 51 -9.96 -9.62 -13.96
C VAL A 51 -11.17 -8.75 -13.65
N LEU A 52 -11.15 -8.04 -12.53
CA LEU A 52 -12.20 -7.13 -12.09
C LEU A 52 -11.98 -5.72 -12.66
N ARG A 53 -13.06 -5.05 -13.06
CA ARG A 53 -13.07 -3.68 -13.60
C ARG A 53 -14.18 -2.86 -12.92
N PRO A 54 -14.12 -1.52 -12.95
CA PRO A 54 -15.19 -0.69 -12.42
C PRO A 54 -16.56 -1.03 -13.04
N PRO A 55 -17.66 -0.93 -12.27
CA PRO A 55 -17.73 -0.51 -10.86
C PRO A 55 -17.22 -1.59 -9.89
N TYR A 56 -16.30 -1.20 -8.99
CA TYR A 56 -15.58 -2.17 -8.17
C TYR A 56 -16.44 -2.82 -7.08
N GLU A 57 -17.42 -2.11 -6.52
CA GLU A 57 -18.36 -2.69 -5.54
C GLU A 57 -19.09 -3.91 -6.13
N GLU A 58 -19.67 -3.76 -7.32
CA GLU A 58 -20.43 -4.82 -8.00
C GLU A 58 -19.51 -5.96 -8.46
N SER A 59 -18.39 -5.63 -9.10
CA SER A 59 -17.48 -6.65 -9.63
C SER A 59 -16.84 -7.48 -8.52
N ILE A 60 -16.49 -6.88 -7.39
CA ILE A 60 -15.97 -7.60 -6.21
C ILE A 60 -17.07 -8.44 -5.56
N ALA A 61 -18.27 -7.90 -5.36
CA ALA A 61 -19.38 -8.67 -4.79
C ALA A 61 -19.68 -9.93 -5.60
N SER A 62 -19.69 -9.83 -6.94
CA SER A 62 -20.01 -10.94 -7.83
C SER A 62 -19.13 -12.18 -7.65
N VAL A 63 -17.87 -12.00 -7.22
CA VAL A 63 -16.92 -13.10 -7.02
C VAL A 63 -16.85 -13.60 -5.58
N LEU A 64 -17.27 -12.80 -4.60
CA LEU A 64 -17.32 -13.22 -3.20
C LEU A 64 -18.57 -14.05 -2.87
N GLU A 65 -19.63 -13.88 -3.66
CA GLU A 65 -20.91 -14.61 -3.53
C GLU A 65 -20.96 -15.91 -4.35
N SER A 66 -19.89 -16.22 -5.10
CA SER A 66 -19.75 -17.42 -5.94
C SER A 66 -19.17 -18.61 -5.17
#